data_AF-A0A858R4I4-F1
#
_entry.id   AF-A0A858R4I4-F1
#
_cell.length_a   1.000
_cell.length_b   1.000
_cell.length_c   1.000
_cell.angle_alpha   90.00
_cell.angle_beta   90.00
_cell.angle_gamma   90.00
#
_symmetry.space_group_name_H-M   'P 1'
#
loop_
_entity.id
_entity.type
_entity.pdbx_description
1 polymer ?
#
loop_
_entity_poly.entity_id
_entity_poly.type
_entity_poly.pdbx_seq_one_letter_code
_entity_poly.pdbx_strand_id
1 'polypeptide(L)'
;MSEQPVPGLRELAVKIATSYTRANPTSVDSLPGIIQSAYRGLLACTLPPAAPTTAKSIRGPRTASARVAAAGPDPPPHLTA
;
A
#
# COMPACT_ATOMS: atom_id res chain seq x y z
N MET A 1 19.46 -21.63 15.67
CA MET A 1 18.52 -20.74 14.96
C MET A 1 17.18 -21.43 14.93
N SER A 2 16.35 -21.18 15.94
CA SER A 2 15.02 -21.78 16.02
C SER A 2 14.01 -20.70 15.64
N GLU A 3 13.90 -20.45 14.34
CA GLU A 3 12.77 -19.71 13.77
C GLU A 3 11.54 -20.64 13.81
N GLN A 4 11.07 -20.93 15.03
CA GLN A 4 9.74 -21.51 15.17
C GLN A 4 8.72 -20.41 14.89
N PRO A 5 7.73 -20.64 14.01
CA PRO A 5 6.63 -19.69 13.85
C PRO A 5 6.02 -19.49 15.23
N VAL A 6 6.16 -18.28 15.79
CA VAL A 6 5.94 -18.00 17.21
C VAL A 6 4.60 -18.62 17.63
N PRO A 7 4.62 -19.75 18.38
CA PRO A 7 3.40 -20.43 18.74
C PRO A 7 2.57 -19.47 19.58
N GLY A 8 1.36 -19.17 19.11
CA GLY A 8 0.45 -18.22 19.76
C GLY A 8 0.15 -16.94 18.99
N LEU A 9 0.84 -16.61 17.89
CA LEU A 9 0.49 -15.40 17.11
C LEU A 9 -0.94 -15.44 16.57
N ARG A 10 -1.43 -16.62 16.20
CA ARG A 10 -2.81 -16.81 15.74
C ARG A 10 -3.81 -16.59 16.87
N GLU A 11 -3.55 -17.12 18.07
CA GLU A 11 -4.38 -16.85 19.24
C GLU A 11 -4.37 -15.37 19.63
N LEU A 12 -3.20 -14.73 19.52
CA LEU A 12 -3.04 -13.31 19.81
C LEU A 12 -3.81 -12.47 18.78
N ALA A 13 -3.75 -12.82 17.50
CA ALA A 13 -4.55 -12.19 16.44
C ALA A 13 -6.07 -12.33 16.70
N VAL A 14 -6.53 -13.49 17.17
CA VAL A 14 -7.93 -13.69 17.56
C VAL A 14 -8.30 -12.79 18.73
N LYS A 15 -7.48 -12.73 19.80
CA LYS A 15 -7.73 -11.85 20.95
C LYS A 15 -7.76 -10.37 20.56
N ILE A 16 -6.87 -9.93 19.67
CA ILE A 16 -6.87 -8.57 19.11
C ILE A 16 -8.16 -8.31 18.34
N ALA A 17 -8.54 -9.21 17.44
CA ALA A 17 -9.75 -9.07 16.65
C ALA A 17 -11.00 -9.02 17.54
N THR A 18 -11.10 -9.89 18.56
CA THR A 18 -12.19 -9.88 19.53
C THR A 18 -12.22 -8.57 20.32
N SER A 19 -11.08 -8.06 20.78
CA SER A 19 -11.02 -6.76 21.46
C SER A 19 -11.45 -5.61 20.54
N TYR A 20 -11.03 -5.65 19.27
CA TYR A 20 -11.40 -4.67 18.25
C TYR A 20 -12.90 -4.66 18.00
N THR A 21 -13.53 -5.83 17.86
CA THR A 21 -14.97 -5.94 17.60
C THR A 21 -15.84 -5.60 18.80
N ARG A 22 -15.30 -5.69 20.03
CA ARG A 22 -15.98 -5.19 21.24
C ARG A 22 -16.05 -3.66 21.27
N ALA A 23 -15.02 -2.98 20.76
CA ALA A 23 -14.96 -1.53 20.70
C ALA A 23 -15.59 -0.96 19.41
N ASN A 24 -15.64 -1.75 18.34
CA ASN A 24 -16.11 -1.33 17.02
C ASN A 24 -17.15 -2.33 16.51
N PRO A 25 -18.44 -1.94 16.39
CA PRO A 25 -19.46 -2.83 15.86
C PRO A 25 -19.09 -3.24 14.42
N THR A 26 -18.88 -4.53 14.22
CA THR A 26 -18.42 -5.13 12.97
C THR A 26 -19.27 -6.34 12.63
N SER A 27 -19.54 -6.55 11.34
CA SER A 27 -20.30 -7.73 10.89
C SER A 27 -19.50 -9.00 11.13
N VAL A 28 -20.20 -10.10 11.44
CA VAL A 28 -19.58 -11.42 11.68
C VAL A 28 -18.79 -11.88 10.44
N ASP A 29 -19.27 -11.57 9.24
CA ASP A 29 -18.59 -11.85 7.97
C ASP A 29 -17.22 -11.14 7.83
N SER A 30 -17.02 -10.03 8.55
CA SER A 30 -15.75 -9.28 8.53
C SER A 30 -14.70 -9.85 9.48
N LEU A 31 -15.09 -10.67 10.47
CA LEU A 31 -14.19 -11.21 11.48
C LEU A 31 -12.97 -11.96 10.91
N PRO A 32 -13.12 -12.85 9.89
CA PRO A 32 -11.97 -13.55 9.32
C PRO A 32 -10.92 -12.60 8.74
N GLY A 33 -11.36 -11.52 8.08
CA GLY A 33 -10.48 -10.50 7.50
C GLY A 33 -9.74 -9.68 8.56
N ILE A 34 -10.42 -9.35 9.67
CA ILE A 34 -9.83 -8.64 10.81
C ILE A 34 -8.76 -9.51 11.48
N ILE A 35 -9.03 -10.81 11.69
CA ILE A 35 -8.08 -11.76 12.26
C ILE A 35 -6.84 -11.90 11.35
N GLN A 36 -7.04 -12.04 10.03
CA GLN A 36 -5.92 -12.09 9.08
C GLN A 36 -5.07 -10.82 9.09
N SER A 37 -5.70 -9.66 9.17
CA SER A 37 -5.01 -8.38 9.22
C SER A 37 -4.18 -8.24 10.48
N ALA A 38 -4.75 -8.58 11.65
CA ALA A 38 -4.02 -8.61 12.92
C ALA A 38 -2.83 -9.58 12.87
N TYR A 39 -3.03 -10.78 12.32
CA TYR A 39 -1.98 -11.78 12.19
C TYR A 39 -0.83 -11.31 11.28
N ARG A 40 -1.13 -10.68 10.14
CA ARG A 40 -0.11 -10.11 9.25
C ARG A 40 0.67 -8.97 9.91
N GLY A 41 0.00 -8.12 10.68
CA GLY A 41 0.66 -7.07 11.46
C GLY A 41 1.61 -7.64 12.50
N LEU A 42 1.18 -8.66 13.24
CA LEU A 42 2.03 -9.36 14.19
C LEU A 42 3.23 -10.03 13.53
N LEU A 43 3.02 -10.68 12.38
CA LEU A 43 4.11 -11.25 11.59
C LEU A 43 5.11 -10.16 11.19
N ALA A 44 4.66 -9.03 10.67
CA ALA A 44 5.53 -7.92 10.28
C ALA A 44 6.38 -7.40 11.45
N CYS A 45 5.88 -7.44 12.68
CA CYS A 45 6.66 -7.09 13.88
C CYS A 45 7.71 -8.14 14.27
N THR A 46 7.51 -9.40 13.90
CA THR A 46 8.47 -10.48 14.16
C THR A 46 9.52 -10.65 13.07
N LEU A 47 9.23 -10.19 11.84
CA LEU A 47 10.22 -10.18 10.79
C LEU A 47 11.26 -9.08 11.08
N PRO A 48 12.55 -9.36 10.87
CA PRO A 48 13.56 -8.32 10.93
C PRO A 48 13.18 -7.20 9.94
N PRO A 49 13.40 -5.92 10.31
CA PRO A 49 13.07 -4.81 9.44
C PRO A 49 13.77 -5.02 8.10
N ALA A 50 12.98 -5.06 7.02
CA ALA A 50 13.52 -5.15 5.67
C ALA A 50 14.52 -4.00 5.49
N ALA A 51 15.74 -4.34 5.07
CA ALA A 51 16.76 -3.34 4.78
C ALA A 51 16.14 -2.28 3.85
N PRO A 52 16.34 -0.98 4.11
CA PRO A 52 15.78 0.06 3.27
C PRO A 52 16.27 -0.22 1.84
N THR A 53 15.34 -0.60 0.97
CA THR A 53 15.63 -0.69 -0.46
C THR A 53 16.01 0.73 -0.84
N THR A 54 17.28 0.96 -1.11
CA THR A 54 17.74 2.21 -1.69
C THR A 54 16.93 2.34 -2.96
N ALA A 55 15.91 3.19 -2.94
CA ALA A 55 15.21 3.55 -4.15
C ALA A 55 16.31 4.05 -5.09
N LYS A 56 16.66 3.25 -6.10
CA LYS A 56 17.49 3.74 -7.19
C LYS A 56 16.67 4.89 -7.76
N SER A 57 17.06 6.10 -7.37
CA SER A 57 16.68 7.33 -8.04
C SER A 57 17.19 7.16 -9.46
N ILE A 58 16.34 6.59 -10.32
CA ILE A 58 16.57 6.61 -11.76
C ILE A 58 16.43 8.09 -12.11
N ARG A 59 17.57 8.78 -12.08
CA ARG A 59 17.77 10.04 -12.76
C ARG A 59 17.64 9.73 -14.25
N GLY A 60 16.40 9.65 -14.73
CA GLY A 60 16.10 9.53 -16.14
C GLY A 60 16.57 10.80 -16.86
N PRO A 61 17.29 10.70 -17.99
CA PRO A 61 17.56 11.85 -18.82
C PRO A 61 16.22 12.34 -19.38
N ARG A 62 15.91 13.62 -19.19
CA ARG A 62 14.83 14.29 -19.92
C ARG A 62 15.22 14.28 -21.40
N THR A 63 14.69 13.33 -22.16
CA THR A 63 14.76 13.37 -23.61
C THR A 63 13.44 12.90 -24.18
N ALA A 64 12.86 13.78 -24.99
CA ALA A 64 11.54 13.75 -25.56
C ALA A 64 11.26 12.52 -26.44
N SER A 65 10.03 12.02 -26.36
CA SER A 65 9.22 11.48 -27.48
C SER A 65 7.93 10.86 -26.92
N ALA A 66 6.75 10.95 -27.53
CA ALA A 66 6.31 11.64 -28.73
C ALA A 66 4.77 11.46 -28.87
N ARG A 67 4.14 12.47 -29.48
CA ARG A 67 3.01 12.36 -30.44
C ARG A 67 1.61 11.91 -29.95
N VAL A 68 0.69 12.88 -30.00
CA VAL A 68 -0.60 12.78 -30.70
C VAL A 68 -0.69 14.05 -31.56
N ALA A 69 -0.27 14.00 -32.83
CA ALA A 69 -1.09 13.77 -34.02
C ALA A 69 -2.02 14.96 -34.38
N ALA A 70 -1.46 15.85 -35.21
CA ALA A 70 -2.03 16.64 -36.32
C ALA A 70 -3.55 16.92 -36.40
N ALA A 71 -3.92 18.22 -36.38
CA ALA A 71 -4.90 18.83 -37.29
C ALA A 71 -4.91 20.38 -37.21
N GLY A 72 -4.43 21.05 -38.27
CA GLY A 72 -4.92 22.38 -38.70
C GLY A 72 -4.17 23.64 -38.22
N PRO A 73 -3.95 24.65 -39.09
CA PRO A 73 -3.02 25.77 -38.87
C PRO A 73 -3.67 27.04 -38.28
N ASP A 74 -2.89 27.84 -37.56
CA ASP A 74 -3.14 29.27 -37.26
C ASP A 74 -3.58 30.06 -38.51
N PRO A 75 -4.54 31.03 -38.41
CA PRO A 75 -4.20 32.43 -38.05
C PRO A 75 -5.39 33.22 -37.41
N PRO A 76 -5.41 34.58 -37.29
CA PRO A 76 -4.38 35.61 -37.05
C PRO A 76 -4.69 36.46 -35.78
N PRO A 77 -3.87 37.49 -35.43
CA PRO A 77 -4.08 38.32 -34.23
C PRO A 77 -5.20 39.36 -34.43
N HIS A 78 -6.17 39.38 -33.52
CA HIS A 78 -7.18 40.44 -33.46
C HIS A 78 -7.04 41.28 -32.19
N LEU A 79 -6.63 42.52 -32.43
CA LEU A 79 -6.90 43.74 -31.67
C LEU A 79 -8.34 43.77 -31.08
N THR A 80 -8.50 44.34 -29.86
CA THR A 80 -9.70 44.98 -29.24
C THR A 80 -9.81 44.56 -27.76
N ALA A 81 -9.91 45.43 -26.75
CA ALA A 81 -10.22 46.86 -26.67
C ALA A 81 -9.36 47.54 -25.59
#